data_AF-A0A529LT35-F1
#
_entry.id   AF-A0A529LT35-F1
#
_cell.length_a   1.000
_cell.length_b   1.000
_cell.length_c   1.000
_cell.angle_alpha   90.00
_cell.angle_beta   90.00
_cell.angle_gamma   90.00
#
_symmetry.space_group_name_H-M   'P 1'
#
loop_
_entity.id
_entity.type
_entity.pdbx_description
1 polymer ?
#
loop_
_entity_poly.entity_id
_entity_poly.type
_entity_poly.pdbx_seq_one_letter_code
_entity_poly.pdbx_strand_id
1 'polypeptide(L)'
;IVASILAIFGLGLPAFVLIKAFTPGYFAREDTRTPMIFAAISVGVNVATALTLFPSMGAPGIAVASAVAGWVNALMLLAMLIRRGHWGRDIPLLKRIPRLVLSAVIMATALYFAEHYFAARLGPGSPLVVKATTLFALVGGGAALYFIAAFGTGGAEFGMIRRNVK
;
A
#
# COMPACT_ATOMS: atom_id res chain seq x y z
N ILE A 1 -20.86 4.49 2.85
CA ILE A 1 -20.45 4.59 1.42
C ILE A 1 -19.00 5.08 1.30
N VAL A 2 -18.65 6.28 1.78
CA VAL A 2 -17.27 6.80 1.67
C VAL A 2 -16.22 5.91 2.35
N ALA A 3 -16.50 5.39 3.55
CA ALA A 3 -15.59 4.48 4.26
C ALA A 3 -15.29 3.20 3.46
N SER A 4 -16.30 2.62 2.79
CA SER A 4 -16.16 1.42 1.96
C SER A 4 -15.29 1.67 0.73
N ILE A 5 -15.45 2.83 0.10
CA ILE A 5 -14.63 3.25 -1.05
C ILE A 5 -13.16 3.46 -0.62
N LEU A 6 -12.96 4.07 0.55
CA LEU A 6 -11.62 4.34 1.06
C LEU A 6 -10.88 3.06 1.46
N ALA A 7 -11.60 2.07 2.01
CA ALA A 7 -11.04 0.74 2.29
C ALA A 7 -10.54 0.05 1.01
N ILE A 8 -11.29 0.16 -0.09
CA ILE A 8 -10.90 -0.39 -1.40
C ILE A 8 -9.65 0.31 -1.94
N PHE A 9 -9.57 1.65 -1.83
CA PHE A 9 -8.35 2.38 -2.19
C PHE A 9 -7.14 1.99 -1.33
N GLY A 10 -7.36 1.70 -0.04
CA GLY A 10 -6.34 1.19 0.86
C GLY A 10 -5.65 -0.07 0.34
N LEU A 11 -6.40 -0.97 -0.31
CA LEU A 11 -5.85 -2.16 -0.96
C LEU A 11 -5.01 -1.85 -2.21
N GLY A 12 -5.24 -0.70 -2.85
CA GLY A 12 -4.48 -0.23 -4.02
C GLY A 12 -3.19 0.53 -3.68
N LEU A 13 -3.10 1.14 -2.49
CA LEU A 13 -1.91 1.87 -2.01
C LEU A 13 -0.59 1.10 -2.15
N PRO A 14 -0.47 -0.18 -1.72
CA PRO A 14 0.78 -0.91 -1.88
C PRO A 14 1.19 -1.00 -3.35
N ALA A 15 0.25 -1.27 -4.26
CA ALA A 15 0.54 -1.35 -5.69
C ALA A 15 1.07 -0.02 -6.24
N PHE A 16 0.48 1.12 -5.85
CA PHE A 16 0.96 2.45 -6.25
C PHE A 16 2.37 2.75 -5.75
N VAL A 17 2.70 2.33 -4.52
CA VAL A 17 4.06 2.47 -3.97
C VAL A 17 5.05 1.60 -4.75
N LEU A 18 4.69 0.34 -5.07
CA LEU A 18 5.52 -0.54 -5.88
C LEU A 18 5.84 0.05 -7.26
N ILE A 19 4.83 0.59 -7.95
CA ILE A 19 5.03 1.24 -9.26
C ILE A 19 6.07 2.36 -9.14
N LYS A 20 5.90 3.28 -8.17
CA LYS A 20 6.84 4.39 -7.94
C LYS A 20 8.24 3.92 -7.55
N ALA A 21 8.37 2.81 -6.83
CA ALA A 21 9.67 2.24 -6.47
C ALA A 21 10.39 1.60 -7.66
N PHE A 22 9.65 0.99 -8.59
CA PHE A 22 10.23 0.32 -9.76
C PHE A 22 10.56 1.29 -10.90
N THR A 23 9.80 2.36 -11.08
CA THR A 23 9.99 3.32 -12.18
C THR A 23 11.43 3.87 -12.29
N PRO A 24 12.11 4.32 -11.21
CA PRO A 24 13.51 4.77 -11.27
C PRO A 24 14.48 3.66 -11.70
N GLY A 25 14.20 2.40 -11.37
CA GLY A 25 15.04 1.26 -11.75
C GLY A 25 15.04 0.98 -13.26
N TYR A 26 13.96 1.34 -13.95
CA TYR A 26 13.88 1.30 -15.41
C TYR A 26 14.53 2.52 -16.06
N PHE A 27 14.31 3.71 -15.49
CA PHE A 27 14.91 4.95 -15.99
C PHE A 27 16.44 4.97 -15.86
N ALA A 28 17.00 4.43 -14.78
CA ALA A 28 18.44 4.28 -14.60
C ALA A 28 19.12 3.35 -15.63
N ARG A 29 18.32 2.57 -16.37
CA ARG A 29 18.77 1.63 -17.40
C ARG A 29 18.40 2.09 -18.81
N GLU A 30 18.04 3.36 -18.97
CA GLU A 30 17.61 3.98 -20.23
C GLU A 30 16.38 3.32 -20.88
N ASP A 31 15.67 2.44 -20.18
CA ASP A 31 14.46 1.79 -20.68
C ASP A 31 13.21 2.54 -20.21
N THR A 32 12.83 3.55 -20.98
CA THR A 32 11.62 4.35 -20.73
C THR A 32 10.37 3.76 -21.37
N ARG A 33 10.54 2.87 -22.35
CA ARG A 33 9.44 2.29 -23.14
C ARG A 33 8.66 1.26 -22.34
N THR A 34 9.37 0.39 -21.62
CA THR A 34 8.77 -0.72 -20.88
C THR A 34 7.79 -0.25 -19.78
N PRO A 35 8.13 0.72 -18.91
CA PRO A 35 7.20 1.25 -17.92
C PRO A 35 5.98 1.93 -18.56
N MET A 36 6.18 2.60 -19.69
CA MET A 36 5.12 3.33 -20.38
C MET A 36 4.10 2.39 -21.03
N ILE A 37 4.55 1.28 -21.62
CA ILE A 37 3.67 0.24 -22.17
C ILE A 37 2.84 -0.41 -21.06
N PHE A 38 3.45 -0.74 -19.91
CA PHE A 38 2.70 -1.32 -18.79
C PHE A 38 1.72 -0.34 -18.15
N ALA A 39 2.08 0.95 -18.05
CA ALA A 39 1.15 1.99 -17.64
C ALA A 39 -0.04 2.10 -18.61
N ALA A 40 0.19 2.04 -19.92
CA ALA A 40 -0.88 2.06 -20.92
C ALA A 40 -1.79 0.83 -20.81
N ILE A 41 -1.22 -0.38 -20.64
CA ILE A 41 -2.00 -1.61 -20.42
C ILE A 41 -2.82 -1.49 -19.13
N SER A 42 -2.23 -0.97 -18.05
CA SER A 42 -2.91 -0.73 -16.78
C SER A 42 -4.09 0.22 -16.94
N VAL A 43 -3.95 1.30 -17.71
CA VAL A 43 -5.05 2.23 -18.00
C VAL A 43 -6.14 1.53 -18.81
N GLY A 44 -5.79 0.71 -19.79
CA GLY A 44 -6.74 -0.10 -20.55
C GLY A 44 -7.53 -1.06 -19.64
N VAL A 45 -6.84 -1.78 -18.74
CA VAL A 45 -7.47 -2.67 -17.75
C VAL A 45 -8.34 -1.87 -16.78
N ASN A 46 -7.89 -0.69 -16.35
CA ASN A 46 -8.67 0.19 -15.49
C ASN A 46 -10.00 0.56 -16.14
N VAL A 47 -9.96 1.04 -17.38
CA VAL A 47 -11.13 1.49 -18.12
C VAL A 47 -12.07 0.31 -18.41
N ALA A 48 -11.54 -0.84 -18.86
CA ALA A 48 -12.33 -2.04 -19.10
C ALA A 48 -13.01 -2.55 -17.81
N THR A 49 -12.27 -2.57 -16.69
CA THR A 49 -12.81 -2.99 -15.39
C THR A 49 -13.81 -1.96 -14.86
N ALA A 50 -13.54 -0.67 -15.02
CA ALA A 50 -14.45 0.40 -14.61
C ALA A 50 -15.76 0.30 -15.38
N LEU A 51 -15.73 0.12 -16.70
CA LEU A 51 -16.93 -0.01 -17.52
C LEU A 51 -17.75 -1.27 -17.23
N THR A 52 -17.09 -2.37 -16.82
CA THR A 52 -17.78 -3.62 -16.45
C THR A 52 -18.34 -3.59 -15.02
N LEU A 53 -17.70 -2.88 -14.08
CA LEU A 53 -18.14 -2.74 -12.68
C LEU A 53 -19.04 -1.52 -12.42
N PHE A 54 -19.05 -0.53 -13.31
CA PHE A 54 -19.91 0.64 -13.20
C PHE A 54 -21.40 0.28 -13.11
N PRO A 55 -21.93 -0.68 -13.91
CA PRO A 55 -23.34 -1.08 -13.85
C PRO A 55 -23.73 -1.81 -12.55
N SER A 56 -22.77 -2.48 -11.89
CA SER A 56 -23.06 -3.30 -10.70
C SER A 56 -22.84 -2.56 -9.38
N MET A 57 -21.81 -1.71 -9.27
CA MET A 57 -21.38 -1.12 -8.01
C MET A 57 -21.30 0.41 -8.01
N GLY A 58 -21.54 1.11 -9.13
CA GLY A 58 -21.48 2.57 -9.19
C GLY A 58 -20.10 3.14 -8.77
N ALA A 59 -20.08 4.08 -7.82
CA ALA A 59 -18.85 4.77 -7.37
C ALA A 59 -17.77 3.84 -6.75
N PRO A 60 -18.10 2.87 -5.86
CA PRO A 60 -17.16 1.84 -5.42
C PRO A 60 -16.53 1.03 -6.56
N GLY A 61 -17.23 0.83 -7.67
CA GLY A 61 -16.74 0.05 -8.81
C GLY A 61 -15.49 0.68 -9.46
N ILE A 62 -15.43 2.02 -9.52
CA ILE A 62 -14.28 2.77 -10.05
C ILE A 62 -13.06 2.63 -9.13
N ALA A 63 -13.27 2.59 -7.82
CA ALA A 63 -12.20 2.39 -6.85
C ALA A 63 -11.58 0.99 -6.97
N VAL A 64 -12.41 -0.04 -7.13
CA VAL A 64 -11.94 -1.42 -7.37
C VAL A 64 -11.16 -1.49 -8.68
N ALA A 65 -11.69 -0.91 -9.76
CA ALA A 65 -11.01 -0.87 -11.05
C ALA A 65 -9.62 -0.21 -10.95
N SER A 66 -9.49 0.85 -10.14
CA SER A 66 -8.23 1.56 -9.90
C SER A 66 -7.23 0.74 -9.11
N ALA A 67 -7.69 0.06 -8.07
CA ALA A 67 -6.85 -0.85 -7.30
C ALA A 67 -6.36 -2.03 -8.17
N VAL A 68 -7.25 -2.66 -8.93
CA VAL A 68 -6.92 -3.80 -9.81
C VAL A 68 -5.92 -3.39 -10.88
N ALA A 69 -6.15 -2.25 -11.55
CA ALA A 69 -5.22 -1.73 -12.55
C ALA A 69 -3.83 -1.47 -11.96
N GLY A 70 -3.76 -0.83 -10.78
CA GLY A 70 -2.50 -0.63 -10.06
C GLY A 70 -1.77 -1.94 -9.78
N TRP A 71 -2.48 -2.96 -9.31
CA TRP A 71 -1.90 -4.29 -9.09
C TRP A 71 -1.40 -4.95 -10.36
N VAL A 72 -2.15 -4.87 -11.46
CA VAL A 72 -1.72 -5.38 -12.77
C VAL A 72 -0.43 -4.69 -13.23
N ASN A 73 -0.36 -3.35 -13.13
CA ASN A 73 0.85 -2.61 -13.48
C ASN A 73 2.06 -3.02 -12.63
N ALA A 74 1.87 -3.08 -11.30
CA ALA A 74 2.92 -3.46 -10.36
C ALA A 74 3.43 -4.88 -10.62
N LEU A 75 2.52 -5.83 -10.89
CA LEU A 75 2.86 -7.22 -11.21
C LEU A 75 3.57 -7.36 -12.55
N MET A 76 3.17 -6.61 -13.58
CA MET A 76 3.85 -6.61 -14.88
C MET A 76 5.27 -6.07 -14.78
N LEU A 77 5.46 -4.95 -14.06
CA LEU A 77 6.79 -4.40 -13.76
C LEU A 77 7.64 -5.41 -12.99
N LEU A 78 7.10 -6.00 -11.92
CA LEU A 78 7.77 -7.03 -11.12
C LEU A 78 8.20 -8.23 -11.98
N ALA A 79 7.28 -8.79 -12.76
CA ALA A 79 7.51 -9.97 -13.58
C ALA A 79 8.57 -9.71 -14.67
N MET A 80 8.54 -8.54 -15.30
CA MET A 80 9.55 -8.19 -16.31
C MET A 80 10.92 -7.91 -15.68
N LEU A 81 10.96 -7.31 -14.50
CA LEU A 81 12.22 -7.07 -13.78
C LEU A 81 12.89 -8.40 -13.36
N ILE A 82 12.08 -9.38 -12.93
CA ILE A 82 12.53 -10.75 -12.65
C ILE A 82 12.98 -11.44 -13.94
N ARG A 83 12.20 -11.39 -15.01
CA ARG A 83 12.53 -12.03 -16.30
C ARG A 83 13.82 -11.49 -16.92
N ARG A 84 14.10 -10.20 -16.79
CA ARG A 84 15.34 -9.59 -17.29
C ARG A 84 16.56 -9.87 -16.41
N GLY A 85 16.41 -10.63 -15.32
CA GLY A 85 17.50 -10.94 -14.39
C GLY A 85 18.05 -9.70 -13.67
N HIS A 86 17.34 -8.58 -13.74
CA HIS A 86 17.73 -7.31 -13.12
C HIS A 86 17.35 -7.24 -11.64
N TRP A 87 16.51 -8.19 -11.20
CA TRP A 87 16.35 -8.49 -9.80
C TRP A 87 17.63 -9.16 -9.29
N GLY A 88 18.60 -8.33 -8.90
CA GLY A 88 19.66 -8.79 -8.02
C GLY A 88 18.98 -9.44 -6.83
N ARG A 89 19.28 -10.71 -6.57
CA ARG A 89 18.82 -11.42 -5.38
C ARG A 89 19.44 -10.74 -4.16
N ASP A 90 18.89 -9.61 -3.76
CA ASP A 90 19.17 -9.01 -2.47
C ASP A 90 18.43 -9.87 -1.45
N ILE A 91 19.05 -11.01 -1.12
CA ILE A 91 18.65 -11.94 -0.06
C ILE A 91 18.26 -11.17 1.24
N PRO A 92 18.91 -10.04 1.60
CA PRO A 92 18.45 -9.21 2.71
C PRO A 92 17.09 -8.55 2.49
N LEU A 93 16.80 -8.00 1.30
CA LEU A 93 15.50 -7.39 0.97
C LEU A 93 14.38 -8.43 0.96
N LEU A 94 14.62 -9.60 0.35
CA LEU A 94 13.64 -10.67 0.27
C LEU A 94 13.28 -11.24 1.66
N LYS A 95 14.25 -11.29 2.58
CA LYS A 95 14.02 -11.68 3.98
C LYS A 95 13.31 -10.60 4.81
N ARG A 96 13.35 -9.33 4.39
CA ARG A 96 12.67 -8.21 5.08
C ARG A 96 11.19 -8.08 4.71
N ILE A 97 10.81 -8.39 3.47
CA ILE A 97 9.41 -8.38 3.01
C ILE A 97 8.46 -9.10 4.00
N PRO A 98 8.69 -10.38 4.39
CA PRO A 98 7.77 -11.06 5.30
C PRO A 98 7.74 -10.44 6.70
N ARG A 99 8.83 -9.83 7.17
CA ARG A 99 8.89 -9.15 8.48
C ARG A 99 8.11 -7.83 8.48
N LEU A 100 8.17 -7.08 7.38
CA LEU A 100 7.37 -5.87 7.20
C LEU A 100 5.88 -6.21 7.06
N VAL A 101 5.54 -7.27 6.32
CA VAL A 101 4.17 -7.78 6.24
C VAL A 101 3.67 -8.20 7.62
N LEU A 102 4.48 -8.93 8.40
CA LEU A 102 4.11 -9.31 9.77
C LEU A 102 3.88 -8.09 10.66
N SER A 103 4.73 -7.07 10.60
CA SER A 103 4.57 -5.82 11.36
C SER A 103 3.30 -5.07 10.97
N ALA A 104 2.97 -5.04 9.68
CA ALA A 104 1.73 -4.45 9.17
C ALA A 104 0.49 -5.23 9.66
N VAL A 105 0.56 -6.56 9.70
CA VAL A 105 -0.53 -7.41 10.23
C VAL A 105 -0.72 -7.20 11.73
N ILE A 106 0.36 -7.11 12.51
CA ILE A 106 0.30 -6.81 13.95
C ILE A 106 -0.36 -5.43 14.18
N MET A 107 0.06 -4.40 13.43
CA MET A 107 -0.56 -3.08 13.49
C MET A 107 -2.04 -3.12 13.12
N ALA A 108 -2.40 -3.78 12.01
CA ALA A 108 -3.79 -3.88 11.56
C ALA A 108 -4.69 -4.58 12.59
N THR A 109 -4.17 -5.64 13.23
CA THR A 109 -4.88 -6.38 14.26
C THR A 109 -5.09 -5.51 15.50
N ALA A 110 -4.04 -4.80 15.95
CA ALA A 110 -4.14 -3.88 17.08
C ALA A 110 -5.14 -2.74 16.81
N LEU A 111 -5.16 -2.19 15.61
CA LEU A 111 -6.12 -1.16 15.20
C LEU A 111 -7.55 -1.69 15.15
N TYR A 112 -7.76 -2.92 14.68
CA TYR A 112 -9.08 -3.55 14.65
C TYR A 112 -9.67 -3.71 16.06
N PHE A 113 -8.87 -4.18 17.02
CA PHE A 113 -9.29 -4.27 18.42
C PHE A 113 -9.50 -2.88 19.06
N ALA A 114 -8.65 -1.90 18.75
CA ALA A 114 -8.81 -0.53 19.22
C ALA A 114 -10.09 0.12 18.69
N GLU A 115 -10.40 -0.06 17.40
CA GLU A 115 -11.64 0.42 16.80
C GLU A 115 -12.86 -0.19 17.49
N HIS A 116 -12.85 -1.50 17.76
CA HIS A 116 -13.94 -2.19 18.45
C HIS A 116 -14.15 -1.65 19.88
N TYR A 117 -13.07 -1.35 20.60
CA TYR A 117 -13.12 -0.80 21.95
C TYR A 117 -13.60 0.67 21.99
N PHE A 118 -13.22 1.46 20.99
CA PHE A 118 -13.62 2.86 20.85
C PHE A 118 -14.93 3.07 20.07
N ALA A 119 -15.57 2.00 19.61
CA ALA A 119 -16.84 2.04 18.86
C ALA A 119 -17.94 2.82 19.61
N ALA A 120 -17.98 2.71 20.94
CA ALA A 120 -18.91 3.47 21.79
C ALA A 120 -18.66 5.00 21.77
N ARG A 121 -17.41 5.44 21.56
CA ARG A 121 -17.02 6.87 21.47
C ARG A 121 -17.07 7.42 20.05
N LEU A 122 -17.17 6.59 19.02
CA LEU A 122 -17.35 6.99 17.61
C LEU A 122 -18.82 7.04 17.16
N GLY A 123 -19.75 6.66 18.04
CA GLY A 123 -21.19 6.60 17.73
C GLY A 123 -21.79 7.95 17.27
N PRO A 124 -22.95 7.94 16.59
CA PRO A 124 -23.54 9.11 15.93
C PRO A 124 -23.75 10.34 16.84
N GLY A 125 -23.94 10.16 18.15
CA GLY A 125 -24.20 11.23 19.12
C GLY A 125 -22.99 11.87 19.80
N SER A 126 -21.75 11.51 19.44
CA SER A 126 -20.54 12.05 20.07
C SER A 126 -20.06 13.37 19.44
N PRO A 127 -19.58 14.36 20.23
CA PRO A 127 -19.09 15.64 19.72
C PRO A 127 -17.93 15.45 18.72
N LEU A 128 -17.89 16.28 17.68
CA LEU A 128 -16.84 16.24 16.63
C LEU A 128 -15.41 16.27 17.21
N VAL A 129 -15.20 17.02 18.29
CA VAL A 129 -13.91 17.11 18.99
C VAL A 129 -13.48 15.76 19.58
N VAL A 130 -14.43 14.98 20.14
CA VAL A 130 -14.16 13.65 20.72
C VAL A 130 -13.84 12.64 19.61
N LYS A 131 -14.54 12.72 18.47
CA LYS A 131 -14.22 11.89 17.30
C LYS A 131 -12.84 12.22 16.73
N ALA A 132 -12.53 13.50 16.55
CA ALA A 132 -11.25 13.95 16.01
C ALA A 132 -10.07 13.54 16.90
N THR A 133 -10.17 13.76 18.21
CA THR A 133 -9.13 13.38 19.18
C THR A 133 -8.95 11.87 19.28
N THR A 134 -10.04 11.09 19.30
CA THR A 134 -9.96 9.62 19.31
C THR A 134 -9.33 9.07 18.03
N LEU A 135 -9.68 9.63 16.86
CA LEU A 135 -9.05 9.26 15.59
C LEU A 135 -7.57 9.63 15.56
N PHE A 136 -7.20 10.82 16.05
CA PHE A 136 -5.81 11.24 16.11
C PHE A 136 -4.97 10.34 17.02
N ALA A 137 -5.55 9.93 18.16
CA ALA A 137 -4.93 8.97 19.06
C ALA A 137 -4.81 7.57 18.42
N LEU A 138 -5.81 7.11 17.67
CA LEU A 138 -5.77 5.82 16.97
C LEU A 138 -4.69 5.81 15.88
N VAL A 139 -4.62 6.87 15.07
CA VAL A 139 -3.62 7.01 14.00
C VAL A 139 -2.22 7.13 14.59
N GLY A 140 -2.04 7.97 15.62
CA GLY A 140 -0.76 8.13 16.32
C GLY A 140 -0.30 6.84 17.01
N GLY A 141 -1.21 6.14 17.68
CA GLY A 141 -0.95 4.85 18.32
C GLY A 141 -0.61 3.76 17.30
N GLY A 142 -1.36 3.68 16.20
CA GLY A 142 -1.06 2.77 15.10
C GLY A 142 0.30 3.01 14.45
N ALA A 143 0.63 4.28 14.18
CA ALA A 143 1.94 4.66 13.67
C ALA A 143 3.06 4.25 14.65
N ALA A 144 2.91 4.55 15.94
CA ALA A 144 3.88 4.16 16.95
C ALA A 144 4.05 2.63 17.03
N LEU A 145 2.95 1.87 16.99
CA LEU A 145 2.97 0.42 17.06
C LEU A 145 3.61 -0.21 15.82
N TYR A 146 3.35 0.34 14.64
CA TYR A 146 4.03 -0.04 13.41
C TYR A 146 5.54 0.25 13.48
N PHE A 147 5.94 1.43 13.94
CA PHE A 147 7.35 1.77 14.10
C PHE A 147 8.04 0.84 15.10
N ILE A 148 7.45 0.61 16.27
CA ILE A 148 7.99 -0.28 17.30
C ILE A 148 8.11 -1.72 16.76
N ALA A 149 7.09 -2.23 16.08
CA ALA A 149 7.12 -3.57 15.49
C ALA A 149 8.14 -3.66 14.33
N ALA A 150 8.22 -2.66 13.45
CA ALA A 150 9.15 -2.65 12.32
C ALA A 150 10.62 -2.52 12.76
N PHE A 151 10.89 -1.73 13.82
CA PHE A 151 12.22 -1.64 14.44
C PHE A 151 12.56 -2.89 15.26
N GLY A 152 11.60 -3.44 16.03
CA GLY A 152 11.80 -4.65 16.85
C GLY A 152 11.98 -5.93 16.03
N THR A 153 11.32 -6.05 14.88
CA THR A 153 11.49 -7.19 13.95
C THR A 153 12.75 -7.08 13.07
N GLY A 154 13.48 -5.96 13.15
CA GLY A 154 14.66 -5.69 12.31
C GLY A 154 14.32 -5.48 10.83
N GLY A 155 13.09 -5.07 10.50
CA GLY A 155 12.69 -4.68 9.14
C GLY A 155 13.27 -3.32 8.74
N ALA A 156 13.42 -2.42 9.71
CA ALA A 156 14.10 -1.13 9.59
C ALA A 156 15.42 -1.13 10.37
N GLU A 157 16.51 -1.57 9.74
CA GLU A 157 17.84 -1.49 10.36
C GLU A 157 18.36 -0.04 10.31
N PHE A 158 18.62 0.55 11.48
CA PHE A 158 19.38 1.80 11.64
C PHE A 158 20.77 1.75 10.94
N GLY A 159 21.29 0.55 10.68
CA GLY A 159 22.58 0.33 10.02
C GLY A 159 22.65 0.80 8.56
N MET A 160 21.53 0.84 7.82
CA MET A 160 21.52 1.34 6.43
C MET A 160 21.42 2.87 6.36
N ILE A 161 20.70 3.50 7.29
CA ILE A 161 20.65 4.97 7.42
C ILE A 161 22.05 5.51 7.71
N ARG A 162 22.82 4.81 8.57
CA ARG A 162 24.21 5.20 8.87
C ARG A 162 25.21 4.89 7.76
N ARG A 163 24.86 4.03 6.77
CA ARG A 163 25.74 3.64 5.67
C ARG A 163 25.55 4.50 4.40
N ASN A 164 24.39 5.11 4.22
CA ASN A 164 24.10 6.03 3.10
C ASN A 164 24.31 7.52 3.46
N VAL A 165 24.67 7.83 4.70
CA VAL A 165 24.98 9.20 5.19
C VAL A 165 26.50 9.40 5.34
N LYS A 166 27.33 8.54 4.73
CA LYS A 166 28.76 8.78 4.56
C LYS A 166 29.06 9.23 3.15
#